data_AF-M1B735-F1
#
_entry.id   AF-M1B735-F1
#
_cell.length_a   1.000
_cell.length_b   1.000
_cell.length_c   1.000
_cell.angle_alpha   90.00
_cell.angle_beta   90.00
_cell.angle_gamma   90.00
#
_symmetry.space_group_name_H-M   'P 1'
#
loop_
_entity.id
_entity.type
_entity.pdbx_description
1 polymer ?
#
loop_
_entity_poly.entity_id
_entity_poly.type
_entity_poly.pdbx_seq_one_letter_code
_entity_poly.pdbx_strand_id
1 'polypeptide(L)'
;MSHLIVRDVQESVFVPQCVEGPYNYKIYGSCNGLFLIGIKQKYILWNPSTRESALLPSHWDKFFCDYNFGLGYDPTSDDYKVVKIPETNSEAPTEILSLKTGSCRKIYEGYFTIECHNMDYLTLVRGTFHWLVYSEGGRFSLFSFNISNEAFGELPLSKEMPLFCDTIEQGVTVLGGMLSVNFVCVKEDTIVFDLWVMKEYGKRESWTKLFTMRDSRDRFQVLPIVPKYIFGDGRVLLNSDRRDVLITFKESDRRSNLIGPLTSDEDTMRWDGYTYTETLISPKDCVLACY
;
A
#
# COMPACT_ATOMS: atom_id res chain seq x y z
N MET A 1 5.39 -17.19 -15.11
CA MET A 1 5.08 -16.18 -14.08
C MET A 1 4.06 -16.82 -13.17
N SER A 2 4.52 -17.37 -12.04
CA SER A 2 3.67 -17.96 -11.00
C SER A 2 2.89 -16.84 -10.33
N HIS A 3 1.58 -16.93 -10.32
CA HIS A 3 0.71 -16.05 -9.55
C HIS A 3 0.40 -16.78 -8.24
N LEU A 4 1.11 -16.51 -7.15
CA LEU A 4 0.65 -17.01 -5.87
C LEU A 4 -0.55 -16.19 -5.42
N ILE A 5 -1.65 -16.90 -5.16
CA ILE A 5 -2.86 -16.37 -4.53
C ILE A 5 -2.64 -16.53 -3.01
N VAL A 6 -3.29 -15.74 -2.17
CA VAL A 6 -3.18 -15.77 -0.70
C VAL A 6 -3.28 -17.17 -0.08
N ARG A 7 -3.89 -18.16 -0.75
CA ARG A 7 -3.81 -19.59 -0.36
C ARG A 7 -2.36 -20.08 -0.24
N ASP A 8 -1.49 -19.68 -1.15
CA ASP A 8 -0.09 -20.05 -1.11
C ASP A 8 0.65 -19.33 0.01
N VAL A 9 0.19 -18.17 0.49
CA VAL A 9 0.69 -17.56 1.73
C VAL A 9 0.31 -18.45 2.92
N GLN A 10 -0.90 -19.03 2.99
CA GLN A 10 -1.24 -19.97 4.07
C GLN A 10 -0.50 -21.31 4.00
N GLU A 11 -0.19 -21.82 2.79
CA GLU A 11 0.51 -23.10 2.61
C GLU A 11 2.05 -22.95 2.66
N SER A 12 2.61 -21.78 2.33
CA SER A 12 4.06 -21.50 2.38
C SER A 12 4.51 -20.77 3.65
N VAL A 13 3.61 -20.04 4.31
CA VAL A 13 3.81 -19.54 5.66
C VAL A 13 3.48 -20.69 6.60
N PHE A 14 4.51 -21.45 6.98
CA PHE A 14 4.59 -21.83 8.38
C PHE A 14 4.59 -20.52 9.15
N VAL A 15 3.41 -20.00 9.48
CA VAL A 15 3.29 -19.00 10.54
C VAL A 15 3.88 -19.78 11.70
N PRO A 16 4.97 -19.33 12.33
CA PRO A 16 5.65 -20.14 13.32
C PRO A 16 4.59 -20.69 14.27
N GLN A 17 4.60 -22.01 14.50
CA GLN A 17 3.63 -22.79 15.29
C GLN A 17 3.43 -22.26 16.74
N CYS A 18 3.99 -21.11 17.10
CA CYS A 18 3.79 -20.42 18.36
C CYS A 18 2.53 -19.53 18.40
N VAL A 19 1.62 -19.57 17.42
CA VAL A 19 0.42 -18.71 17.42
C VAL A 19 -0.84 -19.51 17.16
N GLU A 20 -1.40 -20.08 18.22
CA GLU A 20 -2.81 -20.48 18.27
C GLU A 20 -3.68 -19.22 18.48
N GLY A 21 -4.67 -18.99 17.61
CA GLY A 21 -5.74 -17.98 17.79
C GLY A 21 -5.99 -17.07 16.56
N PRO A 22 -7.20 -16.47 16.43
CA PRO A 22 -7.58 -15.70 15.25
C PRO A 22 -6.80 -14.38 15.15
N TYR A 23 -5.90 -14.34 14.17
CA TYR A 23 -5.43 -13.23 13.31
C TYR A 23 -5.37 -11.80 13.87
N ASN A 24 -4.17 -11.33 14.20
CA ASN A 24 -3.81 -9.90 14.25
C ASN A 24 -2.45 -9.67 13.57
N TYR A 25 -2.41 -9.73 12.24
CA TYR A 25 -1.27 -9.30 11.44
C TYR A 25 -1.68 -8.23 10.42
N LYS A 26 -0.74 -7.35 10.07
CA LYS A 26 -0.90 -6.30 9.04
C LYS A 26 0.32 -6.32 8.13
N ILE A 27 0.11 -6.33 6.82
CA ILE A 27 1.19 -6.16 5.84
C ILE A 27 1.29 -4.66 5.54
N TYR A 28 2.50 -4.11 5.67
CA TYR A 28 2.74 -2.68 5.46
C TYR A 28 3.31 -2.35 4.07
N GLY A 29 3.80 -3.36 3.37
CA GLY A 29 4.32 -3.21 2.02
C GLY A 29 5.29 -4.32 1.65
N SER A 30 5.75 -4.28 0.40
CA SER A 30 6.75 -5.19 -0.11
C SER A 30 7.82 -4.46 -0.92
N CYS A 31 9.03 -5.02 -0.94
CA CYS A 31 10.12 -4.52 -1.75
C CYS A 31 11.03 -5.70 -2.16
N ASN A 32 11.32 -5.84 -3.45
CA ASN A 32 12.18 -6.89 -4.00
C ASN A 32 11.79 -8.31 -3.54
N GLY A 33 10.49 -8.58 -3.37
CA GLY A 33 9.97 -9.88 -2.91
C GLY A 33 9.97 -10.09 -1.39
N LEU A 34 10.51 -9.14 -0.62
CA LEU A 34 10.43 -9.13 0.84
C LEU A 34 9.19 -8.36 1.30
N PHE A 35 8.55 -8.84 2.36
CA PHE A 35 7.37 -8.23 2.99
C PHE A 35 7.71 -7.71 4.38
N LEU A 36 7.19 -6.53 4.70
CA LEU A 36 7.15 -6.04 6.08
C LEU A 36 5.80 -6.37 6.69
N ILE A 37 5.81 -7.18 7.75
CA ILE A 37 4.60 -7.64 8.43
C ILE A 37 4.68 -7.24 9.91
N GLY A 38 3.63 -6.60 10.41
CA GLY A 38 3.40 -6.44 11.84
C GLY A 38 2.55 -7.58 12.37
N ILE A 39 2.98 -8.23 13.44
CA ILE A 39 2.24 -9.27 14.15
C ILE A 39 2.37 -8.96 15.64
N LYS A 40 1.28 -8.56 16.32
CA LYS A 40 1.25 -8.24 17.77
C LYS A 40 2.52 -7.52 18.31
N GLN A 41 2.66 -6.22 18.46
CA GLN A 41 3.91 -5.58 18.98
C GLN A 41 5.26 -5.93 18.30
N LYS A 42 5.32 -6.81 17.29
CA LYS A 42 6.56 -7.17 16.59
C LYS A 42 6.44 -6.92 15.11
N TYR A 43 7.56 -6.57 14.50
CA TYR A 43 7.69 -6.43 13.06
C TYR A 43 8.66 -7.47 12.52
N ILE A 44 8.30 -8.12 11.42
CA ILE A 44 9.14 -9.09 10.73
C ILE A 44 9.33 -8.69 9.27
N LEU A 45 10.53 -8.99 8.77
CA LEU A 45 10.82 -9.06 7.35
C LEU A 45 10.65 -10.51 6.93
N TRP A 46 9.81 -10.78 5.92
CA TRP A 46 9.49 -12.13 5.48
C TRP A 46 9.70 -12.28 3.97
N ASN A 47 10.26 -13.41 3.55
CA ASN A 47 10.32 -13.80 2.15
C ASN A 47 9.49 -15.07 1.92
N PRO A 48 8.37 -14.99 1.20
CA PRO A 48 7.56 -16.16 0.85
C PRO A 48 8.32 -17.22 0.06
N SER A 49 9.22 -16.79 -0.83
CA SER A 49 9.92 -17.67 -1.76
C SER A 49 10.95 -18.56 -1.05
N THR A 50 11.65 -18.02 -0.06
CA THR A 50 12.62 -18.78 0.76
C THR A 50 12.00 -19.35 2.03
N ARG A 51 10.78 -18.93 2.38
CA ARG A 51 10.09 -19.23 3.65
C ARG A 51 10.87 -18.79 4.90
N GLU A 52 11.76 -17.82 4.73
CA GLU A 52 12.55 -17.28 5.82
C GLU A 52 11.95 -15.98 6.35
N SER A 53 12.23 -15.69 7.62
CA SER A 53 11.85 -14.43 8.27
C SER A 53 12.94 -13.95 9.22
N ALA A 54 13.01 -12.64 9.43
CA ALA A 54 13.86 -12.00 10.43
C ALA A 54 13.03 -10.99 11.25
N LEU A 55 13.27 -10.96 12.57
CA LEU A 55 12.69 -9.95 13.45
C LEU A 55 13.42 -8.63 13.26
N LEU A 56 12.66 -7.53 13.17
CA LEU A 56 13.24 -6.20 13.19
C LEU A 56 13.73 -5.86 14.62
N PRO A 57 14.70 -4.94 14.77
CA PRO A 57 15.22 -4.54 16.07
C PRO A 57 14.14 -4.09 17.08
N SER A 58 14.27 -4.55 18.33
CA SER A 58 13.25 -4.45 19.39
C SER A 58 12.87 -3.03 19.85
N HIS A 59 13.67 -2.01 19.53
CA HIS A 59 13.34 -0.62 19.84
C HIS A 59 12.15 -0.10 19.00
N TRP A 60 11.69 -0.88 18.03
CA TRP A 60 10.43 -0.67 17.29
C TRP A 60 9.19 -1.32 17.93
N ASP A 61 9.34 -2.11 19.00
CA ASP A 61 8.24 -2.90 19.59
C ASP A 61 7.20 -2.07 20.36
N LYS A 62 7.41 -0.75 20.51
CA LYS A 62 6.53 0.14 21.31
C LYS A 62 5.46 0.90 20.53
N PHE A 63 5.40 0.75 19.21
CA PHE A 63 4.55 1.58 18.34
C PHE A 63 3.37 0.79 17.78
N PHE A 64 2.57 0.19 18.66
CA PHE A 64 1.31 -0.41 18.23
C PHE A 64 0.21 0.65 18.19
N CYS A 65 -0.35 0.82 16.99
CA CYS A 65 -1.33 1.84 16.60
C CYS A 65 -0.67 3.21 16.36
N ASP A 66 -1.20 3.97 15.39
CA ASP A 66 -0.81 5.35 15.05
C ASP A 66 0.39 5.55 14.10
N TYR A 67 0.90 4.51 13.43
CA TYR A 67 1.96 4.67 12.41
C TYR A 67 1.71 3.87 11.14
N ASN A 68 2.06 4.52 10.05
CA ASN A 68 2.17 3.98 8.71
C ASN A 68 3.61 3.59 8.42
N PHE A 69 3.82 2.42 7.83
CA PHE A 69 5.16 1.90 7.53
C PHE A 69 5.33 1.66 6.04
N GLY A 70 6.57 1.77 5.56
CA GLY A 70 6.94 1.50 4.18
C GLY A 70 8.31 0.85 4.13
N LEU A 71 8.45 -0.22 3.35
CA LEU A 71 9.71 -0.94 3.12
C LEU A 71 10.30 -0.55 1.77
N GLY A 72 11.60 -0.24 1.73
CA GLY A 72 12.30 0.09 0.50
C GLY A 72 13.77 -0.29 0.53
N TYR A 73 14.32 -0.64 -0.64
CA TYR A 73 15.75 -0.93 -0.81
C TYR A 73 16.48 0.31 -1.31
N ASP A 74 17.47 0.78 -0.55
CA ASP A 74 18.35 1.86 -0.94
C ASP A 74 19.61 1.29 -1.64
N PRO A 75 19.74 1.46 -2.97
CA PRO A 75 20.90 0.98 -3.70
C PRO A 75 22.19 1.78 -3.38
N THR A 76 22.08 2.97 -2.79
CA THR A 76 23.25 3.81 -2.49
C THR A 76 24.00 3.30 -1.26
N SER A 77 23.26 2.89 -0.23
CA SER A 77 23.85 2.30 0.99
C SER A 77 23.88 0.78 0.98
N ASP A 78 23.33 0.14 -0.06
CA ASP A 78 23.11 -1.32 -0.14
C ASP A 78 22.43 -1.84 1.14
N ASP A 79 21.23 -1.31 1.38
CA ASP A 79 20.48 -1.56 2.61
C ASP A 79 18.97 -1.50 2.38
N TYR A 80 18.25 -2.33 3.13
CA TYR A 80 16.82 -2.18 3.26
C TYR A 80 16.52 -1.18 4.36
N LYS A 81 15.65 -0.23 4.06
CA LYS A 81 15.21 0.80 4.99
C LYS A 81 13.71 0.69 5.21
N VAL A 82 13.29 0.96 6.43
CA VAL A 82 11.88 1.09 6.76
C VAL A 82 11.59 2.50 7.23
N VAL A 83 10.64 3.15 6.57
CA VAL A 83 10.14 4.47 6.96
C VAL A 83 8.88 4.28 7.78
N LYS A 84 8.75 5.02 8.88
CA LYS A 84 7.51 5.10 9.64
C LYS A 84 7.04 6.55 9.77
N ILE A 85 5.77 6.80 9.45
CA ILE A 85 5.12 8.11 9.51
C ILE A 85 3.92 8.01 10.44
N PRO A 86 3.68 8.97 11.33
CA PRO A 86 2.48 8.97 12.17
C PRO A 86 1.18 9.01 11.34
N GLU A 87 0.15 8.28 11.77
CA GLU A 87 -1.18 8.26 11.14
C GLU A 87 -1.97 9.55 11.42
N THR A 88 -1.88 10.08 12.65
CA THR A 88 -2.62 11.27 13.08
C THR A 88 -1.68 12.42 13.40
N ASN A 89 -2.26 13.62 13.59
CA ASN A 89 -1.57 14.83 14.06
C ASN A 89 -1.08 14.65 15.51
N SER A 90 -0.13 13.74 15.66
CA SER A 90 0.65 13.53 16.87
C SER A 90 1.98 14.25 16.71
N GLU A 91 2.55 14.73 17.80
CA GLU A 91 3.91 15.29 17.85
C GLU A 91 5.00 14.22 17.60
N ALA A 92 4.61 13.05 17.12
CA ALA A 92 5.52 11.97 16.80
C ALA A 92 6.38 12.31 15.57
N PRO A 93 7.68 12.01 15.60
CA PRO A 93 8.54 12.23 14.45
C PRO A 93 8.30 11.18 13.38
N THR A 94 8.55 11.57 12.12
CA THR A 94 8.81 10.59 11.07
C THR A 94 10.23 10.05 11.24
N GLU A 95 10.37 8.72 11.18
CA GLU A 95 11.65 8.05 11.39
C GLU A 95 11.98 7.08 10.26
N ILE A 96 13.26 6.79 10.12
CA ILE A 96 13.79 5.79 9.20
C ILE A 96 14.72 4.84 9.94
N LEU A 97 14.53 3.55 9.69
CA LEU A 97 15.32 2.46 10.21
C LEU A 97 16.17 1.88 9.08
N SER A 98 17.48 1.80 9.29
CA SER A 98 18.38 0.96 8.50
C SER A 98 18.34 -0.46 9.03
N LEU A 99 18.00 -1.45 8.20
CA LEU A 99 17.91 -2.84 8.66
C LEU A 99 19.30 -3.44 8.87
N LYS A 100 20.27 -3.12 8.01
CA LYS A 100 21.65 -3.62 8.09
C LYS A 100 22.39 -3.18 9.34
N THR A 101 22.17 -1.94 9.81
CA THR A 101 22.82 -1.41 11.02
C THR A 101 21.92 -1.45 12.25
N GLY A 102 20.62 -1.70 12.07
CA GLY A 102 19.61 -1.57 13.12
C GLY A 102 19.48 -0.14 13.67
N SER A 103 20.02 0.88 12.99
CA SER A 103 19.97 2.27 13.48
C SER A 103 18.66 2.94 13.06
N CYS A 104 17.94 3.51 14.03
CA CYS A 104 16.76 4.35 13.80
C CYS A 104 17.11 5.82 14.04
N ARG A 105 16.62 6.70 13.17
CA ARG A 105 16.78 8.15 13.33
C ARG A 105 15.56 8.90 12.82
N LYS A 106 15.36 10.10 13.38
CA LYS A 106 14.32 11.04 12.95
C LYS A 106 14.75 11.70 11.63
N ILE A 107 13.81 11.85 10.72
CA ILE A 107 14.02 12.51 9.42
C ILE A 107 13.10 13.71 9.22
N TYR A 108 12.04 13.83 10.00
CA TYR A 108 11.13 14.98 9.96
C TYR A 108 10.43 15.14 11.31
N GLU A 109 10.37 16.39 11.79
CA GLU A 109 9.77 16.76 13.08
C GLU A 109 8.42 17.48 12.92
N GLY A 110 7.94 17.67 11.70
CA GLY A 110 6.58 18.16 11.44
C GLY A 110 5.56 17.02 11.41
N TYR A 111 4.29 17.39 11.40
CA TYR A 111 3.18 16.46 11.26
C TYR A 111 2.63 16.47 9.83
N PHE A 112 2.26 15.29 9.34
CA PHE A 112 1.44 15.14 8.15
C PHE A 112 0.05 14.68 8.59
N THR A 113 -1.01 15.34 8.12
CA THR A 113 -2.36 14.79 8.26
C THR A 113 -2.56 13.76 7.16
N ILE A 114 -2.33 12.49 7.50
CA ILE A 114 -2.59 11.35 6.62
C ILE A 114 -3.98 10.83 6.94
N GLU A 115 -4.99 11.35 6.25
CA GLU A 115 -6.26 10.65 6.16
C GLU A 115 -6.10 9.58 5.08
N CYS A 116 -5.86 8.33 5.47
CA CYS A 116 -5.91 7.17 4.56
C CYS A 116 -6.54 6.02 5.34
N HIS A 117 -7.84 5.84 5.18
CA HIS A 117 -8.50 4.64 5.69
C HIS A 117 -8.31 3.51 4.65
N ASN A 118 -7.82 2.35 5.10
CA ASN A 118 -7.86 1.07 4.36
C ASN A 118 -6.97 0.91 3.10
N MET A 119 -5.91 1.70 2.91
CA MET A 119 -4.98 1.60 1.74
C MET A 119 -3.51 1.40 2.16
N ASP A 120 -2.67 0.92 1.24
CA ASP A 120 -1.21 0.86 1.44
C ASP A 120 -0.67 2.29 1.67
N TYR A 121 -0.13 2.53 2.86
CA TYR A 121 0.10 3.90 3.34
C TYR A 121 1.35 4.56 2.76
N LEU A 122 2.30 3.78 2.24
CA LEU A 122 3.55 4.28 1.67
C LEU A 122 3.91 3.52 0.39
N THR A 123 3.50 4.09 -0.75
CA THR A 123 3.72 3.48 -2.06
C THR A 123 5.14 3.78 -2.56
N LEU A 124 5.94 2.73 -2.78
CA LEU A 124 7.31 2.86 -3.27
C LEU A 124 7.37 2.79 -4.81
N VAL A 125 7.86 3.86 -5.45
CA VAL A 125 8.20 3.89 -6.87
C VAL A 125 9.60 4.47 -7.04
N ARG A 126 10.50 3.74 -7.71
CA ARG A 126 11.86 4.22 -8.04
C ARG A 126 12.63 4.75 -6.81
N GLY A 127 12.63 4.00 -5.71
CA GLY A 127 13.31 4.38 -4.47
C GLY A 127 12.68 5.56 -3.73
N THR A 128 11.47 5.96 -4.11
CA THR A 128 10.76 7.10 -3.52
C THR A 128 9.41 6.63 -2.98
N PHE A 129 9.15 6.87 -1.71
CA PHE A 129 7.84 6.64 -1.09
C PHE A 129 6.89 7.77 -1.45
N HIS A 130 5.61 7.45 -1.60
CA HIS A 130 4.55 8.38 -1.97
C HIS A 130 3.31 8.14 -1.13
N TRP A 131 2.69 9.23 -0.70
CA TRP A 131 1.41 9.22 0.02
C TRP A 131 0.65 10.52 -0.22
N LEU A 132 -0.66 10.47 -0.05
CA LEU A 132 -1.50 11.68 -0.07
C LEU A 132 -1.55 12.28 1.32
N VAL A 133 -1.48 13.61 1.38
CA VAL A 133 -1.73 14.37 2.61
C VAL A 133 -2.86 15.36 2.36
N TYR A 134 -3.58 15.67 3.43
CA TYR A 134 -4.60 16.70 3.42
C TYR A 134 -4.00 18.01 3.94
N SER A 135 -3.99 19.06 3.13
CA SER A 135 -3.43 20.35 3.51
C SER A 135 -4.43 21.23 4.24
N GLU A 136 -3.93 22.23 4.98
CA GLU A 136 -4.74 23.36 5.43
C GLU A 136 -5.41 24.02 4.20
N GLY A 137 -6.74 24.15 4.22
CA GLY A 137 -7.54 24.57 3.05
C GLY A 137 -8.26 23.43 2.32
N GLY A 138 -8.10 22.20 2.79
CA GLY A 138 -8.91 21.07 2.40
C GLY A 138 -8.60 20.49 1.03
N ARG A 139 -7.33 20.56 0.64
CA ARG A 139 -6.83 20.13 -0.66
C ARG A 139 -5.86 18.95 -0.49
N PHE A 140 -5.98 17.96 -1.37
CA PHE A 140 -5.00 16.86 -1.44
C PHE A 140 -3.69 17.29 -2.12
N SER A 141 -2.58 16.89 -1.52
CA SER A 141 -1.23 16.99 -2.06
C SER A 141 -0.55 15.63 -2.07
N LEU A 142 0.26 15.36 -3.10
CA LEU A 142 1.00 14.09 -3.24
C LEU A 142 2.43 14.29 -2.78
N PHE A 143 2.72 13.82 -1.58
CA PHE A 143 4.04 13.91 -0.98
C PHE A 143 4.92 12.75 -1.41
N SER A 144 6.22 13.00 -1.34
CA SER A 144 7.25 12.04 -1.67
C SER A 144 8.45 12.12 -0.72
N PHE A 145 9.09 10.98 -0.49
CA PHE A 145 10.35 10.90 0.25
C PHE A 145 11.28 9.89 -0.43
N ASN A 146 12.45 10.35 -0.88
CA ASN A 146 13.44 9.50 -1.52
C ASN A 146 14.38 8.88 -0.48
N ILE A 147 14.51 7.56 -0.47
CA ILE A 147 15.24 6.84 0.58
C ILE A 147 16.77 6.94 0.48
N SER A 148 17.29 7.26 -0.71
CA SER A 148 18.73 7.29 -0.99
C SER A 148 19.35 8.62 -0.61
N ASN A 149 18.72 9.73 -0.99
CA ASN A 149 19.20 11.08 -0.66
C ASN A 149 18.40 11.74 0.48
N GLU A 150 17.37 11.07 0.98
CA GLU A 150 16.56 11.50 2.12
C GLU A 150 15.87 12.84 1.91
N ALA A 151 15.55 13.15 0.67
CA ALA A 151 14.87 14.37 0.30
C ALA A 151 13.35 14.18 0.28
N PHE A 152 12.64 15.09 0.95
CA PHE A 152 11.20 15.27 0.80
C PHE A 152 10.91 16.10 -0.44
N GLY A 153 9.77 15.84 -1.07
CA GLY A 153 9.27 16.61 -2.20
C GLY A 153 7.78 16.44 -2.40
N GLU A 154 7.22 17.23 -3.31
CA GLU A 154 5.81 17.15 -3.70
C GLU A 154 5.73 16.90 -5.21
N LEU A 155 4.87 15.96 -5.61
CA LEU A 155 4.58 15.72 -7.02
C LEU A 155 3.29 16.44 -7.42
N PRO A 156 3.23 16.99 -8.64
CA PRO A 156 2.04 17.69 -9.09
C PRO A 156 0.90 16.70 -9.37
N LEU A 157 -0.25 16.92 -8.74
CA LEU A 157 -1.52 16.28 -9.11
C LEU A 157 -2.16 17.00 -10.31
N SER A 158 -3.00 16.28 -11.06
CA SER A 158 -3.77 16.84 -12.17
C SER A 158 -4.87 17.78 -11.66
N LYS A 159 -5.13 18.87 -12.39
CA LYS A 159 -6.23 19.80 -12.08
C LYS A 159 -7.62 19.19 -12.27
N GLU A 160 -7.71 18.09 -13.03
CA GLU A 160 -8.95 17.37 -13.31
C GLU A 160 -9.35 16.40 -12.19
N MET A 161 -8.46 16.16 -11.22
CA MET A 161 -8.73 15.30 -10.07
C MET A 161 -9.65 16.00 -9.07
N PRO A 162 -10.49 15.24 -8.33
CA PRO A 162 -11.33 15.79 -7.27
C PRO A 162 -10.50 16.09 -6.02
N LEU A 163 -9.68 17.15 -6.08
CA LEU A 163 -8.68 17.46 -5.06
C LEU A 163 -9.25 18.10 -3.78
N PHE A 164 -10.55 18.35 -3.70
CA PHE A 164 -11.21 19.05 -2.60
C PHE A 164 -12.22 18.16 -1.90
N CYS A 165 -12.64 18.59 -0.70
CA CYS A 165 -13.44 17.86 0.28
C CYS A 165 -14.86 17.51 -0.22
N ASP A 166 -14.94 16.42 -1.01
CA ASP A 166 -16.10 15.54 -1.24
C ASP A 166 -15.64 14.08 -1.42
N THR A 167 -14.38 13.80 -1.08
CA THR A 167 -13.73 12.50 -1.20
C THR A 167 -13.97 11.69 0.06
N ILE A 168 -14.52 10.49 -0.10
CA ILE A 168 -14.79 9.52 0.96
C ILE A 168 -13.55 8.69 1.24
N GLU A 169 -12.82 8.31 0.18
CA GLU A 169 -11.60 7.52 0.27
C GLU A 169 -10.64 7.84 -0.86
N GLN A 170 -9.35 7.64 -0.60
CA GLN A 170 -8.27 7.90 -1.54
C GLN A 170 -7.15 6.91 -1.30
N GLY A 171 -6.35 6.70 -2.33
CA GLY A 171 -5.20 5.82 -2.21
C GLY A 171 -4.14 6.12 -3.24
N VAL A 172 -2.92 5.71 -2.89
CA VAL A 172 -1.77 5.68 -3.79
C VAL A 172 -1.38 4.22 -3.95
N THR A 173 -1.03 3.82 -5.17
CA THR A 173 -0.58 2.44 -5.47
C THR A 173 0.31 2.42 -6.72
N VAL A 174 0.92 1.27 -7.02
CA VAL A 174 1.72 1.05 -8.23
C VAL A 174 0.97 0.14 -9.19
N LEU A 175 0.72 0.62 -10.40
CA LEU A 175 0.10 -0.17 -11.46
C LEU A 175 1.03 -0.22 -12.68
N GLY A 176 1.51 -1.43 -13.00
CA GLY A 176 2.39 -1.63 -14.17
C GLY A 176 3.69 -0.85 -14.07
N GLY A 177 4.22 -0.68 -12.85
CA GLY A 177 5.41 0.12 -12.58
C GLY A 177 5.20 1.64 -12.61
N MET A 178 3.96 2.11 -12.80
CA MET A 178 3.60 3.52 -12.76
C MET A 178 2.95 3.89 -11.44
N LEU A 179 3.21 5.12 -10.98
CA LEU A 179 2.51 5.68 -9.83
C LEU A 179 1.05 5.92 -10.20
N SER A 180 0.15 5.53 -9.31
CA SER A 180 -1.29 5.66 -9.52
C SER A 180 -1.98 6.18 -8.28
N VAL A 181 -3.07 6.91 -8.51
CA VAL A 181 -3.88 7.50 -7.45
C VAL A 181 -5.34 7.22 -7.75
N ASN A 182 -6.10 6.84 -6.73
CA ASN A 182 -7.53 6.70 -6.81
C ASN A 182 -8.24 7.66 -5.84
N PHE A 183 -9.43 8.09 -6.26
CA PHE A 183 -10.34 8.90 -5.45
C PHE A 183 -11.74 8.29 -5.52
N VAL A 184 -12.38 8.16 -4.37
CA VAL A 184 -13.79 7.83 -4.22
C VAL A 184 -14.51 9.07 -3.72
N CYS A 185 -15.47 9.58 -4.46
CA CYS A 185 -16.21 10.79 -4.12
C CYS A 185 -17.71 10.60 -4.35
N VAL A 186 -18.52 11.44 -3.71
CA VAL A 186 -19.96 11.49 -3.98
C VAL A 186 -20.27 12.62 -4.95
N LYS A 187 -20.91 12.30 -6.09
CA LYS A 187 -21.41 13.28 -7.06
C LYS A 187 -22.87 13.02 -7.34
N GLU A 188 -23.75 13.97 -7.02
CA GLU A 188 -25.20 13.87 -7.32
C GLU A 188 -25.79 12.52 -6.88
N ASP A 189 -25.60 12.14 -5.61
CA ASP A 189 -26.02 10.86 -5.03
C ASP A 189 -25.37 9.60 -5.61
N THR A 190 -24.39 9.74 -6.50
CA THR A 190 -23.64 8.62 -7.08
C THR A 190 -22.23 8.57 -6.50
N ILE A 191 -21.80 7.40 -6.07
CA ILE A 191 -20.42 7.14 -5.66
C ILE A 191 -19.59 7.00 -6.94
N VAL A 192 -18.50 7.74 -7.03
CA VAL A 192 -17.61 7.77 -8.19
C VAL A 192 -16.20 7.40 -7.76
N PHE A 193 -15.69 6.30 -8.32
CA PHE A 193 -14.29 5.91 -8.18
C PHE A 193 -13.55 6.29 -9.47
N ASP A 194 -12.57 7.18 -9.34
CA ASP A 194 -11.67 7.58 -10.43
C ASP A 194 -10.28 6.99 -10.17
N LEU A 195 -9.73 6.27 -11.16
CA LEU A 195 -8.35 5.76 -11.11
C LEU A 195 -7.48 6.48 -12.14
N TRP A 196 -6.35 7.01 -11.68
CA TRP A 196 -5.39 7.75 -12.49
C TRP A 196 -4.01 7.11 -12.44
N VAL A 197 -3.27 7.18 -13.55
CA VAL A 197 -1.87 6.75 -13.63
C VAL A 197 -0.99 7.87 -14.17
N MET A 198 0.20 8.02 -13.61
CA MET A 198 1.22 8.96 -14.09
C MET A 198 2.11 8.23 -15.10
N LYS A 199 1.95 8.56 -16.40
CA LYS A 199 2.72 7.91 -17.47
C LYS A 199 4.19 8.29 -17.45
N GLU A 200 4.49 9.54 -17.13
CA GLU A 200 5.85 10.06 -17.02
C GLU A 200 6.07 10.63 -15.63
N TYR A 201 6.93 9.98 -14.86
CA TYR A 201 7.16 10.31 -13.45
C TYR A 201 7.51 11.80 -13.26
N GLY A 202 6.85 12.47 -12.34
CA GLY A 202 7.03 13.89 -12.00
C GLY A 202 6.34 14.89 -12.93
N LYS A 203 5.76 14.47 -14.06
CA LYS A 203 5.10 15.39 -15.01
C LYS A 203 3.60 15.45 -14.80
N ARG A 204 3.09 16.65 -14.49
CA ARG A 204 1.65 16.89 -14.25
C ARG A 204 0.78 16.48 -15.43
N GLU A 205 1.24 16.81 -16.63
CA GLU A 205 0.50 16.60 -17.89
C GLU A 205 0.45 15.12 -18.29
N SER A 206 1.24 14.26 -17.63
CA SER A 206 1.29 12.82 -17.91
C SER A 206 0.24 12.00 -17.14
N TRP A 207 -0.47 12.62 -16.20
CA TRP A 207 -1.58 11.98 -15.51
C TRP A 207 -2.68 11.66 -16.51
N THR A 208 -2.97 10.38 -16.66
CA THR A 208 -4.05 9.87 -17.50
C THR A 208 -5.07 9.16 -16.62
N LYS A 209 -6.35 9.51 -16.77
CA LYS A 209 -7.42 8.74 -16.14
C LYS A 209 -7.52 7.38 -16.83
N LEU A 210 -7.35 6.29 -16.08
CA LEU A 210 -7.54 4.93 -16.62
C LEU A 210 -9.02 4.61 -16.80
N PHE A 211 -9.83 4.85 -15.76
CA PHE A 211 -11.27 4.68 -15.84
C PHE A 211 -11.99 5.36 -14.68
N THR A 212 -13.30 5.49 -14.85
CA THR A 212 -14.25 5.90 -13.82
C THR A 212 -15.26 4.77 -13.61
N MET A 213 -15.40 4.31 -12.37
CA MET A 213 -16.54 3.48 -11.96
C MET A 213 -17.58 4.34 -11.26
N ARG A 214 -18.85 4.02 -11.47
CA ARG A 214 -19.97 4.69 -10.82
C ARG A 214 -20.83 3.65 -10.13
N ASP A 215 -21.24 3.97 -8.93
CA ASP A 215 -22.13 3.14 -8.13
C ASP A 215 -23.26 4.01 -7.58
N SER A 216 -24.48 3.73 -8.03
CA SER A 216 -25.69 4.43 -7.60
C SER A 216 -26.35 3.78 -6.37
N ARG A 217 -25.69 2.79 -5.75
CA ARG A 217 -26.12 2.22 -4.46
C ARG A 217 -25.89 3.25 -3.34
N ASP A 218 -26.62 3.05 -2.25
CA ASP A 218 -26.65 3.94 -1.07
C ASP A 218 -25.24 4.41 -0.64
N ARG A 219 -25.08 5.70 -0.34
CA ARG A 219 -23.84 6.38 0.07
C ARG A 219 -23.18 5.71 1.30
N PHE A 220 -23.93 4.98 2.12
CA PHE A 220 -23.42 4.24 3.28
C PHE A 220 -22.84 2.84 2.93
N GLN A 221 -22.91 2.43 1.66
CA GLN A 221 -22.44 1.15 1.16
C GLN A 221 -21.17 1.23 0.30
N VAL A 222 -20.48 2.38 0.30
CA VAL A 222 -19.19 2.55 -0.38
C VAL A 222 -18.23 1.44 0.06
N LEU A 223 -17.79 0.64 -0.91
CA LEU A 223 -16.81 -0.41 -0.70
C LEU A 223 -15.43 0.22 -0.85
N PRO A 224 -14.49 -0.02 0.07
CA PRO A 224 -13.11 0.35 -0.18
C PRO A 224 -12.60 -0.37 -1.41
N ILE A 225 -12.09 0.37 -2.40
CA ILE A 225 -11.61 -0.19 -3.66
C ILE A 225 -10.11 0.05 -3.74
N VAL A 226 -9.34 -1.01 -3.52
CA VAL A 226 -7.86 -0.97 -3.55
C VAL A 226 -7.39 -1.52 -4.90
N PRO A 227 -6.78 -0.72 -5.79
CA PRO A 227 -6.14 -1.26 -6.98
C PRO A 227 -4.89 -2.05 -6.61
N LYS A 228 -4.84 -3.31 -7.04
CA LYS A 228 -3.76 -4.25 -6.71
C LYS A 228 -2.85 -4.53 -7.91
N TYR A 229 -3.39 -4.61 -9.12
CA TYR A 229 -2.61 -4.99 -10.30
C TYR A 229 -3.24 -4.52 -11.60
N ILE A 230 -2.42 -4.35 -12.64
CA ILE A 230 -2.88 -4.14 -14.02
C ILE A 230 -2.29 -5.23 -14.92
N PHE A 231 -3.16 -5.95 -15.63
CA PHE A 231 -2.81 -7.00 -16.57
C PHE A 231 -2.37 -6.40 -17.91
N GLY A 232 -1.59 -7.16 -18.69
CA GLY A 232 -1.07 -6.71 -20.00
C GLY A 232 -2.17 -6.41 -21.04
N ASP A 233 -3.38 -6.93 -20.84
CA ASP A 233 -4.56 -6.64 -21.67
C ASP A 233 -5.36 -5.41 -21.22
N GLY A 234 -4.88 -4.70 -20.20
CA GLY A 234 -5.48 -3.48 -19.65
C GLY A 234 -6.53 -3.71 -18.56
N ARG A 235 -6.83 -4.96 -18.16
CA ARG A 235 -7.68 -5.20 -16.99
C ARG A 235 -6.98 -4.76 -15.70
N VAL A 236 -7.73 -4.24 -14.74
CA VAL A 236 -7.23 -3.89 -13.40
C VAL A 236 -7.87 -4.79 -12.35
N LEU A 237 -7.04 -5.38 -11.48
CA LEU A 237 -7.45 -6.13 -10.31
C LEU A 237 -7.72 -5.16 -9.16
N LEU A 238 -8.91 -5.23 -8.59
CA LEU A 238 -9.37 -4.40 -7.48
C LEU A 238 -9.73 -5.31 -6.30
N ASN A 239 -9.31 -4.94 -5.09
CA ASN A 239 -9.79 -5.56 -3.85
C ASN A 239 -10.94 -4.74 -3.27
N SER A 240 -11.99 -5.42 -2.80
CA SER A 240 -13.17 -4.84 -2.15
C SER A 240 -13.34 -5.38 -0.73
N ASP A 241 -12.98 -4.56 0.26
CA ASP A 241 -12.86 -4.95 1.68
C ASP A 241 -14.13 -5.55 2.31
N ARG A 242 -15.35 -5.06 1.99
CA ARG A 242 -16.57 -5.62 2.65
C ARG A 242 -16.99 -7.01 2.18
N ARG A 243 -16.37 -7.56 1.13
CA ARG A 243 -16.71 -8.89 0.62
C ARG A 243 -15.50 -9.79 0.41
N ASP A 244 -14.29 -9.29 0.65
CA ASP A 244 -13.05 -10.01 0.31
C ASP A 244 -13.06 -10.53 -1.14
N VAL A 245 -13.62 -9.75 -2.07
CA VAL A 245 -13.76 -10.14 -3.48
C VAL A 245 -12.74 -9.40 -4.33
N LEU A 246 -11.98 -10.18 -5.07
CA LEU A 246 -11.14 -9.69 -6.16
C LEU A 246 -11.98 -9.55 -7.44
N ILE A 247 -11.98 -8.34 -8.00
CA ILE A 247 -12.73 -8.00 -9.22
C ILE A 247 -11.75 -7.53 -10.29
N THR A 248 -11.90 -8.02 -11.52
CA THR A 248 -11.18 -7.48 -12.68
C THR A 248 -12.06 -6.51 -13.46
N PHE A 249 -11.54 -5.33 -13.79
CA PHE A 249 -12.27 -4.30 -14.54
C PHE A 249 -11.52 -3.85 -15.80
N LYS A 250 -12.21 -3.68 -16.93
CA LYS A 250 -11.70 -3.01 -18.15
C LYS A 250 -12.68 -1.95 -18.62
N GLU A 251 -12.19 -0.83 -19.18
CA GLU A 251 -13.05 0.27 -19.65
C GLU A 251 -14.08 -0.16 -20.73
N SER A 252 -13.72 -1.13 -21.57
CA SER A 252 -14.62 -1.71 -22.58
C SER A 252 -15.83 -2.43 -21.99
N ASP A 253 -15.79 -2.81 -20.71
CA ASP A 253 -16.83 -3.58 -20.03
C ASP A 253 -18.06 -2.72 -19.70
N ARG A 254 -18.05 -1.43 -20.05
CA ARG A 254 -19.17 -0.48 -19.92
C ARG A 254 -20.52 -0.94 -20.49
N ARG A 255 -20.54 -1.93 -21.40
CA ARG A 255 -21.80 -2.49 -21.96
C ARG A 255 -22.34 -3.69 -21.21
N SER A 256 -21.53 -4.35 -20.38
CA SER A 256 -22.02 -5.40 -19.49
C SER A 256 -22.30 -4.78 -18.13
N ASN A 257 -23.57 -4.74 -17.75
CA ASN A 257 -23.94 -4.72 -16.35
C ASN A 257 -22.99 -5.64 -15.57
N LEU A 258 -22.43 -5.15 -14.46
CA LEU A 258 -21.61 -5.91 -13.51
C LEU A 258 -22.26 -7.27 -13.21
N ILE A 259 -21.94 -8.29 -13.99
CA ILE A 259 -22.38 -9.66 -13.78
C ILE A 259 -21.26 -10.57 -14.28
N GLY A 260 -20.60 -11.23 -13.34
CA GLY A 260 -19.72 -12.36 -13.59
C GLY A 260 -19.14 -12.87 -12.28
N PRO A 261 -19.56 -14.05 -11.79
CA PRO A 261 -19.22 -14.55 -10.46
C PRO A 261 -17.82 -15.14 -10.46
N LEU A 262 -17.08 -14.99 -9.37
CA LEU A 262 -15.99 -15.90 -9.04
C LEU A 262 -16.23 -16.36 -7.60
N THR A 263 -16.86 -17.52 -7.51
CA THR A 263 -16.89 -18.47 -6.38
C THR A 263 -16.57 -17.87 -5.02
N SER A 264 -17.61 -17.44 -4.30
CA SER A 264 -17.58 -17.54 -2.84
C SER A 264 -17.74 -19.02 -2.50
N ASP A 265 -16.64 -19.75 -2.42
CA ASP A 265 -16.64 -20.93 -1.56
C ASP A 265 -16.90 -20.42 -0.13
N GLU A 266 -17.82 -21.07 0.57
CA GLU A 266 -18.38 -20.69 1.88
C GLU A 266 -17.38 -20.77 3.05
N ASP A 267 -16.12 -20.43 2.83
CA ASP A 267 -15.14 -20.17 3.89
C ASP A 267 -14.77 -18.68 3.86
N THR A 268 -15.52 -17.88 4.63
CA THR A 268 -15.25 -16.46 4.86
C THR A 268 -13.95 -16.29 5.63
N MET A 269 -12.83 -16.26 4.91
CA MET A 269 -11.52 -15.85 5.41
C MET A 269 -11.12 -14.56 4.69
N ARG A 270 -10.64 -13.56 5.46
CA ARG A 270 -10.22 -12.26 4.91
C ARG A 270 -9.15 -12.44 3.83
N TRP A 271 -9.39 -11.93 2.62
CA TRP A 271 -8.48 -12.08 1.48
C TRP A 271 -7.85 -10.73 1.14
N ASP A 272 -6.74 -10.40 1.82
CA ASP A 272 -5.86 -9.32 1.34
C ASP A 272 -4.89 -9.88 0.29
N GLY A 273 -5.27 -9.73 -0.98
CA GLY A 273 -4.41 -10.08 -2.11
C GLY A 273 -3.24 -9.10 -2.25
N TYR A 274 -2.01 -9.62 -2.24
CA TYR A 274 -0.80 -8.87 -2.56
C TYR A 274 -0.12 -9.43 -3.80
N THR A 275 0.31 -8.54 -4.69
CA THR A 275 1.22 -8.92 -5.77
C THR A 275 2.63 -9.00 -5.23
N TYR A 276 3.36 -10.06 -5.57
CA TYR A 276 4.75 -10.23 -5.17
C TYR A 276 5.60 -10.67 -6.35
N THR A 277 6.91 -10.39 -6.25
CA THR A 277 7.92 -10.91 -7.17
C THR A 277 8.79 -11.89 -6.40
N GLU A 278 8.98 -13.10 -6.92
CA GLU A 278 9.83 -14.12 -6.29
C GLU A 278 11.29 -13.63 -6.16
N THR A 279 11.95 -14.02 -5.08
CA THR A 279 13.33 -13.63 -4.78
C THR A 279 14.02 -14.66 -3.89
N LEU A 280 15.34 -14.81 -4.01
CA LEU A 280 16.14 -15.68 -3.14
C LEU A 280 16.81 -14.95 -1.98
N ILE A 281 16.47 -13.67 -1.78
CA ILE A 281 17.04 -12.85 -0.70
C ILE A 281 16.63 -13.40 0.67
N SER A 282 17.58 -13.73 1.52
CA SER A 282 17.30 -14.12 2.90
C SER A 282 17.03 -12.88 3.76
N PRO A 283 15.89 -12.78 4.45
CA PRO A 283 15.65 -11.68 5.41
C PRO A 283 16.70 -11.58 6.51
N LYS A 284 17.38 -12.68 6.84
CA LYS A 284 18.42 -12.72 7.87
C LYS A 284 19.70 -12.00 7.44
N ASP A 285 19.98 -11.96 6.14
CA ASP A 285 21.12 -11.23 5.60
C ASP A 285 20.85 -9.72 5.52
N CYS A 286 19.58 -9.32 5.58
CA CYS A 286 19.17 -7.92 5.49
C CYS A 286 19.11 -7.21 6.85
N VAL A 287 18.94 -7.95 7.94
CA VAL A 287 18.70 -7.40 9.28
C VAL A 287 19.88 -7.65 10.19
N LEU A 288 20.31 -6.63 10.94
CA LEU A 288 21.33 -6.79 11.97
C LEU A 288 20.89 -7.86 12.99
N ALA A 289 21.73 -8.86 13.21
CA ALA A 289 21.48 -9.90 14.20
C ALA A 289 21.40 -9.28 15.62
N CYS A 290 20.25 -9.36 16.26
CA CYS A 290 20.13 -9.13 17.70
C CYS A 290 20.50 -10.44 18.42
N TYR A 291 21.69 -10.50 19.02
CA TYR A 291 22.12 -11.58 19.92
C TYR A 291 21.67 -11.32 21.35
#